data_AF-A0A7Y3HNV0-F1
#
_entry.id   AF-A0A7Y3HNV0-F1
#
_cell.length_a   1.000
_cell.length_b   1.000
_cell.length_c   1.000
_cell.angle_alpha   90.00
_cell.angle_beta   90.00
_cell.angle_gamma   90.00
#
_symmetry.space_group_name_H-M   'P 1'
#
loop_
_entity.id
_entity.type
_entity.pdbx_description
1 polymer ?
#
loop_
_entity_poly.entity_id
_entity_poly.type
_entity_poly.pdbx_seq_one_letter_code
_entity_poly.pdbx_strand_id
1 'polypeptide(L)' 'MYEKGALYVSMTGSGSAVFGMFKEMPELKISNDDWFVWTGKM' A
#
# COMPACT_ATOMS: atom_id res chain seq x y z
N MET A 1 -0.17 2.29 -6.74
CA MET A 1 -1.13 1.63 -5.82
C MET A 1 -2.51 1.49 -6.46
N TYR A 2 -3.09 2.53 -7.07
CA TYR A 2 -4.30 2.41 -7.91
C TYR A 2 -4.14 1.40 -9.06
N GLU A 3 -3.01 1.43 -9.77
CA GLU A 3 -2.69 0.44 -10.82
C GLU A 3 -2.59 -1.00 -10.32
N LYS A 4 -2.48 -1.20 -9.00
CA LYS A 4 -2.45 -2.51 -8.34
C LYS A 4 -3.82 -2.92 -7.79
N GLY A 5 -4.89 -2.19 -8.11
CA GLY A 5 -6.25 -2.50 -7.70
C GLY A 5 -6.70 -1.88 -6.37
N ALA A 6 -6.01 -0.83 -5.90
CA ALA A 6 -6.46 -0.10 -4.71
C ALA A 6 -7.78 0.63 -4.99
N LEU A 7 -8.77 0.43 -4.12
CA LEU A 7 -10.05 1.15 -4.16
C LEU A 7 -9.90 2.60 -3.68
N TYR A 8 -8.97 2.79 -2.76
CA TYR A 8 -8.63 4.07 -2.17
C TYR A 8 -7.13 4.10 -1.88
N VAL A 9 -6.53 5.27 -2.05
CA VAL A 9 -5.13 5.52 -1.73
C VAL A 9 -5.02 6.89 -1.06
N SER A 10 -4.27 6.97 0.02
CA SER A 10 -3.97 8.22 0.69
C SER A 10 -2.58 8.21 1.31
N MET A 11 -2.04 9.41 1.47
CA MET A 11 -0.79 9.63 2.17
C MET A 11 -1.08 9.84 3.66
N THR A 12 -0.25 9.28 4.54
CA THR A 12 -0.40 9.52 5.98
C THR A 12 0.24 10.87 6.34
N GLY A 13 -0.55 11.81 6.88
CA GLY A 13 -0.05 13.05 7.48
C GLY A 13 0.87 13.88 6.57
N SER A 14 2.06 14.24 7.07
CA SER A 14 3.08 15.02 6.35
C SER A 14 3.93 14.22 5.34
N GLY A 15 3.56 12.97 5.02
CA GLY A 15 4.40 12.01 4.27
C GLY A 15 5.31 11.19 5.21
N SER A 16 6.06 10.17 4.76
CA SER A 16 6.35 9.61 3.42
C SER A 16 5.65 8.28 3.10
N ALA A 17 4.75 7.83 3.99
CA ALA A 17 4.03 6.58 3.83
C ALA A 17 2.71 6.77 3.05
N VAL A 18 2.45 5.84 2.13
CA VAL A 18 1.23 5.77 1.35
C VAL A 18 0.52 4.46 1.70
N PHE A 19 -0.76 4.55 2.06
CA PHE A 19 -1.59 3.38 2.29
C PHE A 19 -2.73 3.34 1.29
N GLY A 20 -3.22 2.14 1.03
CA GLY A 20 -4.37 1.93 0.18
C GLY A 20 -5.28 0.85 0.74
N MET A 21 -6.56 0.98 0.45
CA MET A 21 -7.56 -0.04 0.76
C MET A 21 -7.81 -0.89 -0.48
N PHE A 22 -7.85 -2.19 -0.30
CA PHE A 22 -8.08 -3.15 -1.36
C PHE A 22 -9.25 -4.05 -0.96
N LYS A 23 -10.05 -4.44 -1.96
CA LYS A 23 -11.17 -5.37 -1.74
C LYS A 23 -10.68 -6.80 -1.52
N GLU A 24 -9.58 -7.15 -2.17
CA GLU A 24 -8.91 -8.44 -2.06
C GLU A 24 -7.47 -8.21 -1.62
N MET A 25 -6.85 -9.21 -0.99
CA MET A 25 -5.47 -9.13 -0.55
C MET A 25 -4.57 -8.89 -1.78
N PRO A 26 -3.88 -7.75 -1.89
CA PRO A 26 -3.11 -7.47 -3.10
C PRO A 26 -1.81 -8.27 -3.07
N GLU A 27 -1.43 -8.87 -4.20
CA GLU A 27 -0.10 -9.45 -4.36
C GLU A 27 0.93 -8.33 -4.58
N LEU A 28 1.32 -7.69 -3.48
CA LEU A 28 2.39 -6.69 -3.46
C LEU A 28 3.65 -7.34 -2.90
N LYS A 29 4.42 -7.99 -3.77
CA LYS A 29 5.81 -8.36 -3.45
C LYS A 29 6.71 -7.21 -3.86
N ILE A 30 6.82 -6.22 -2.98
CA ILE A 30 7.82 -5.16 -3.15
C ILE A 30 8.62 -5.08 -1.86
N SER A 31 9.87 -5.51 -1.96
CA SER A 31 10.87 -5.44 -0.91
C SER A 31 12.16 -4.99 -1.57
N ASN A 32 12.63 -3.81 -1.21
CA ASN A 32 13.98 -3.34 -1.53
C ASN A 32 14.60 -2.77 -0.24
N ASP A 33 15.87 -2.39 -0.29
CA ASP A 33 16.58 -1.88 0.90
C ASP A 33 16.14 -0.46 1.30
N ASP A 34 15.48 0.28 0.40
CA ASP A 34 15.10 1.68 0.62
C ASP A 34 13.71 1.88 1.25
N TRP A 35 12.79 0.92 1.08
CA TRP A 35 11.43 1.00 1.61
C TRP A 35 10.77 -0.37 1.79
N PHE A 36 9.78 -0.43 2.67
CA PHE A 36 9.06 -1.65 2.97
C PHE A 36 7.56 -1.52 2.69
N VAL A 37 6.93 -2.65 2.35
CA VAL A 37 5.47 -2.76 2.24
C VAL A 37 4.96 -3.62 3.38
N TRP A 38 3.91 -3.14 4.02
CA TRP A 38 3.12 -3.95 4.95
C TRP A 38 1.70 -4.12 4.41
N THR A 39 1.20 -5.35 4.48
CA THR A 39 -0.18 -5.70 4.13
C THR A 39 -0.80 -6.43 5.31
N GLY A 40 -1.97 -5.99 5.75
CA GLY A 40 -2.74 -6.65 6.79
C GLY A 40 -4.23 -6.64 6.49
N LYS A 41 -4.94 -7.57 7.13
CA LYS A 41 -6.40 -7.63 7.09
C LYS A 41 -6.96 -6.78 8.23
N MET A 42 -7.94 -5.95 7.91
CA MET A 42 -8.76 -5.25 8.90
C MET A 42 -9.88 -6.16 9.40
#